data_AF-I2DVB7-F1
#
_entry.id   AF-I2DVB7-F1
#
_cell.length_a   1.000
_cell.length_b   1.000
_cell.length_c   1.000
_cell.angle_alpha   90.00
_cell.angle_beta   90.00
_cell.angle_gamma   90.00
#
_symmetry.space_group_name_H-M   'P 1'
#
loop_
_entity.id
_entity.type
_entity.pdbx_description
1 polymer ?
#
loop_
_entity_poly.entity_id
_entity_poly.type
_entity_poly.pdbx_seq_one_letter_code
_entity_poly.pdbx_strand_id
1 'polypeptide(L)'
;MNTVEVISRAETVDRVDVIDGASLIRRLVSERRTPAAREAACVDNPPLTLYGAFRQGVADHAARRANPYRAGSRFWALWEEGRIEAETAGR
;
A
#
# COMPACT_ATOMS: atom_id res chain seq x y z
N MET A 1 21.99 22.61 15.43
CA MET A 1 21.31 22.78 14.12
C MET A 1 22.33 22.36 13.08
N ASN A 2 22.17 21.18 12.47
CA ASN A 2 23.17 20.60 11.56
C ASN A 2 22.82 21.01 10.12
N THR A 3 23.65 21.88 9.53
CA THR A 3 23.54 22.25 8.12
C THR A 3 24.35 21.27 7.28
N VAL A 4 23.68 20.62 6.32
CA VAL A 4 24.32 19.73 5.34
C VAL A 4 24.80 20.61 4.18
N GLU A 5 26.10 20.61 3.91
CA GLU A 5 26.66 21.28 2.74
C GLU A 5 26.38 20.45 1.49
N VAL A 6 25.66 21.04 0.52
CA VAL A 6 25.41 20.42 -0.78
C VAL A 6 26.53 20.82 -1.72
N ILE A 7 27.42 19.87 -2.01
CA ILE A 7 28.51 20.06 -2.97
C ILE A 7 27.97 19.71 -4.36
N SER A 8 27.64 20.72 -5.18
CA SER A 8 27.32 20.50 -6.59
C SER A 8 28.61 20.32 -7.39
N ARG A 9 28.83 19.13 -7.96
CA ARG A 9 29.89 18.89 -8.94
C ARG A 9 29.31 18.96 -10.36
N ALA A 10 29.94 19.74 -11.23
CA ALA A 10 29.62 19.77 -12.66
C ALA A 10 30.37 18.64 -13.37
N GLU A 11 29.90 17.40 -13.19
CA GLU A 11 30.36 16.24 -13.95
C GLU A 11 29.42 16.01 -15.14
N THR A 12 29.99 15.73 -16.31
CA THR A 12 29.23 15.33 -17.50
C THR A 12 28.71 13.91 -17.28
N VAL A 13 27.40 13.77 -17.06
CA VAL A 13 26.74 12.47 -16.92
C VAL A 13 26.76 11.74 -18.27
N ASP A 14 27.35 10.54 -18.32
CA ASP A 14 27.35 9.70 -19.52
C ASP A 14 25.90 9.31 -19.88
N ARG A 15 25.57 9.25 -21.16
CA ARG A 15 24.23 8.86 -21.64
C ARG A 15 23.82 7.46 -21.17
N VAL A 16 24.79 6.59 -20.88
CA VAL A 16 24.53 5.24 -20.34
C VAL A 16 24.04 5.30 -18.89
N ASP A 17 24.41 6.35 -18.15
CA ASP A 17 24.00 6.58 -16.76
C ASP A 17 22.69 7.37 -16.65
N VAL A 18 22.13 7.80 -17.78
CA VAL A 18 20.83 8.49 -17.83
C VAL A 18 19.72 7.44 -17.83
N ILE A 19 19.14 7.22 -16.66
CA ILE A 19 17.91 6.44 -16.52
C ILE A 19 16.78 7.21 -17.22
N ASP A 20 16.29 6.70 -18.35
CA ASP A 20 15.05 7.18 -18.96
C ASP A 20 13.87 6.84 -18.02
N GLY A 21 13.40 7.86 -17.29
CA GLY A 21 12.29 7.73 -16.36
C GLY A 21 11.01 7.22 -17.03
N ALA A 22 10.77 7.54 -18.30
CA ALA A 22 9.57 7.10 -19.02
C ALA A 22 9.61 5.59 -19.29
N SER A 23 10.76 5.07 -19.69
CA SER A 23 10.99 3.63 -19.88
C SER A 23 10.94 2.86 -18.56
N LEU A 24 11.47 3.43 -17.47
CA LEU A 24 11.40 2.83 -16.14
C LEU A 24 9.95 2.71 -15.64
N ILE A 25 9.16 3.76 -15.78
CA ILE A 25 7.74 3.77 -15.41
C ILE A 25 6.96 2.75 -16.27
N ARG A 26 7.18 2.73 -17.59
CA ARG A 26 6.53 1.75 -18.47
C ARG A 26 6.85 0.32 -18.09
N ARG A 27 8.11 0.03 -17.77
CA ARG A 27 8.53 -1.30 -17.34
C ARG A 27 7.85 -1.70 -16.02
N LEU A 28 7.83 -0.80 -15.03
CA LEU A 28 7.14 -1.01 -13.75
C LEU A 28 5.64 -1.23 -13.91
N VAL A 29 4.98 -0.48 -14.81
CA VAL A 29 3.55 -0.65 -15.12
C VAL A 29 3.29 -1.94 -15.88
N SER A 30 4.16 -2.31 -16.83
CA SER A 30 4.04 -3.53 -17.62
C SER A 30 4.32 -4.80 -16.81
N GLU A 31 5.21 -4.74 -15.83
CA GLU A 31 5.53 -5.86 -14.92
C GLU A 31 4.51 -5.98 -13.77
N ARG A 32 3.58 -5.03 -13.64
CA ARG A 32 2.48 -5.11 -12.68
C ARG A 32 1.51 -6.20 -13.16
N ARG A 33 1.80 -7.43 -12.74
CA ARG A 33 0.90 -8.60 -12.77
C ARG A 33 -0.51 -8.15 -12.43
N THR A 34 -1.46 -8.67 -13.19
CA THR A 34 -2.90 -8.68 -12.90
C THR A 34 -3.13 -8.62 -11.38
N PRO A 35 -3.85 -7.61 -10.86
CA PRO A 35 -4.22 -7.63 -9.46
C PRO A 35 -4.94 -8.94 -9.21
N ALA A 36 -4.46 -9.71 -8.23
CA ALA A 36 -5.08 -10.97 -7.89
C ALA A 36 -6.57 -10.71 -7.67
N ALA A 37 -7.44 -11.59 -8.18
CA ALA A 37 -8.90 -11.49 -8.07
C ALA A 37 -9.44 -11.32 -6.63
N ARG A 38 -8.57 -11.36 -5.62
CA ARG A 38 -8.80 -10.93 -4.23
C ARG A 38 -9.07 -9.42 -4.06
N GLU A 39 -8.82 -8.57 -5.06
CA GLU A 39 -9.21 -7.15 -5.06
C GLU A 39 -10.71 -6.93 -5.34
N ALA A 40 -11.51 -7.99 -5.49
CA ALA A 40 -12.95 -7.89 -5.63
C ALA A 40 -13.57 -7.32 -4.33
N ALA A 41 -13.89 -6.02 -4.36
CA ALA A 41 -14.54 -5.22 -3.31
C ALA A 41 -13.66 -4.77 -2.13
N CYS A 42 -12.44 -4.28 -2.40
CA CYS A 42 -11.73 -3.41 -1.45
C CYS A 42 -12.29 -1.98 -1.49
N VAL A 43 -12.20 -1.25 -0.37
CA VAL A 43 -12.54 0.19 -0.34
C VAL A 43 -11.40 1.00 -0.97
N ASP A 44 -11.74 1.93 -1.87
CA ASP A 44 -10.75 2.71 -2.63
C ASP A 44 -9.85 3.60 -1.76
N ASN A 45 -10.40 4.14 -0.66
CA ASN A 45 -9.69 5.01 0.27
C ASN A 45 -9.84 4.48 1.71
N PRO A 46 -9.12 3.40 2.08
CA PRO A 46 -9.22 2.85 3.41
C PRO A 46 -8.56 3.81 4.43
N PRO A 47 -9.08 3.89 5.66
CA PRO A 47 -8.55 4.80 6.67
C PRO A 47 -7.11 4.45 7.07
N LEU A 48 -6.19 5.41 6.97
CA LEU A 48 -4.77 5.23 7.31
C LEU A 48 -4.46 5.48 8.79
N THR A 49 -5.43 5.24 9.68
CA THR A 49 -5.26 5.29 11.13
C THR A 49 -5.41 3.88 11.71
N LEU A 50 -4.67 3.57 12.77
CA LEU A 50 -4.70 2.23 13.37
C LEU A 50 -6.12 1.83 13.82
N TYR A 51 -6.79 2.74 14.53
CA TYR A 51 -8.17 2.52 14.95
C TYR A 51 -9.14 2.45 13.76
N GLY A 52 -8.92 3.27 12.72
CA GLY A 52 -9.70 3.21 11.49
C GLY A 52 -9.59 1.87 10.78
N ALA A 53 -8.38 1.29 10.69
CA ALA A 53 -8.18 -0.02 10.10
C ALA A 53 -8.91 -1.13 10.85
N PHE A 54 -8.88 -1.10 12.18
CA PHE A 54 -9.65 -2.00 13.02
C PHE A 54 -11.17 -1.88 12.79
N ARG A 55 -11.72 -0.66 12.85
CA ARG A 55 -13.16 -0.41 12.60
C ARG A 55 -13.60 -0.81 11.20
N GLN A 56 -12.73 -0.62 10.22
CA GLN A 56 -12.94 -1.04 8.84
C GLN A 56 -13.07 -2.57 8.75
N GLY A 57 -12.23 -3.34 9.46
CA GLY A 57 -12.32 -4.80 9.54
C GLY A 57 -13.66 -5.29 10.10
N VAL A 58 -14.16 -4.64 11.14
CA VAL A 58 -15.50 -4.93 11.71
C VAL A 58 -16.60 -4.70 10.68
N ALA A 59 -16.59 -3.55 9.99
CA ALA A 59 -17.60 -3.20 9.00
C ALA A 59 -17.54 -4.10 7.74
N ASP A 60 -16.33 -4.47 7.34
CA ASP A 60 -16.08 -5.30 6.16
C ASP A 60 -16.48 -6.75 6.37
N HIS A 61 -16.43 -7.26 7.61
CA HIS A 61 -16.93 -8.60 7.94
C HIS A 61 -18.41 -8.77 7.55
N ALA A 62 -19.27 -7.85 7.99
CA ALA A 62 -20.70 -7.88 7.67
C ALA A 62 -20.97 -7.77 6.16
N ALA A 63 -20.15 -6.99 5.46
CA ALA A 63 -20.26 -6.76 4.02
C ALA A 63 -19.51 -7.77 3.15
N ARG A 64 -18.83 -8.76 3.75
CA ARG A 64 -17.96 -9.74 3.07
C ARG A 64 -16.94 -9.11 2.13
N ARG A 65 -16.38 -7.96 2.52
CA ARG A 65 -15.35 -7.25 1.74
C ARG A 65 -13.95 -7.79 2.04
N ALA A 66 -13.08 -7.67 1.05
CA ALA A 66 -11.68 -8.07 1.18
C ALA A 66 -10.85 -7.00 1.90
N ASN A 67 -9.72 -7.42 2.46
CA ASN A 67 -8.79 -6.52 3.16
C ASN A 67 -8.14 -5.54 2.17
N PRO A 68 -8.35 -4.21 2.32
CA PRO A 68 -7.82 -3.23 1.38
C PRO A 68 -6.33 -2.89 1.62
N TYR A 69 -5.74 -3.34 2.72
CA TYR A 69 -4.36 -3.03 3.06
C TYR A 69 -3.37 -4.03 2.47
N ARG A 70 -2.14 -3.57 2.22
CA ARG A 70 -1.05 -4.44 1.77
C ARG A 70 -0.77 -5.54 2.79
N ALA A 71 -0.75 -6.80 2.34
CA ALA A 71 -0.39 -7.95 3.17
C ALA A 71 0.95 -7.73 3.89
N GLY A 72 0.99 -8.06 5.19
CA GLY A 72 2.16 -7.86 6.06
C GLY A 72 2.32 -6.44 6.62
N SER A 73 1.46 -5.48 6.24
CA SER A 73 1.44 -4.15 6.87
C SER A 73 0.77 -4.19 8.24
N ARG A 74 1.05 -3.18 9.08
CA ARG A 74 0.39 -3.03 10.38
C ARG A 74 -1.12 -2.83 10.25
N PHE A 75 -1.56 -2.09 9.23
CA PHE A 75 -2.99 -1.89 8.95
C PHE A 75 -3.69 -3.19 8.54
N TRP A 76 -3.00 -4.04 7.77
CA TRP A 76 -3.53 -5.37 7.41
C TRP A 76 -3.83 -6.22 8.64
N ALA A 77 -2.90 -6.24 9.61
CA ALA A 77 -3.09 -7.00 10.85
C ALA A 77 -4.24 -6.46 11.71
N LEU A 78 -4.38 -5.14 11.82
CA LEU A 78 -5.47 -4.52 12.60
C LEU A 78 -6.84 -4.71 11.96
N TRP A 79 -6.92 -4.66 10.63
CA TRP A 79 -8.14 -4.99 9.91
C TRP A 79 -8.54 -6.45 10.18
N GLU A 80 -7.58 -7.38 10.16
CA GLU A 80 -7.84 -8.79 10.42
C GLU A 80 -8.34 -9.03 11.85
N GLU A 81 -7.76 -8.31 12.82
CA GLU A 81 -8.21 -8.32 14.22
C GLU A 81 -9.67 -7.88 14.35
N GLY A 82 -10.04 -6.76 13.72
CA GLY A 82 -11.43 -6.29 13.71
C GLY A 82 -12.39 -7.25 13.01
N ARG A 83 -11.96 -7.90 11.93
CA ARG A 83 -12.75 -8.93 11.23
C ARG A 83 -13.01 -10.15 12.13
N ILE A 84 -11.98 -10.62 12.83
CA ILE A 84 -12.08 -11.74 13.77
C ILE A 84 -12.99 -11.38 14.94
N GLU A 85 -12.87 -10.18 15.50
CA GLU A 85 -13.75 -9.72 16.59
C GLU A 85 -15.21 -9.67 16.16
N ALA A 86 -15.49 -9.19 14.95
CA ALA A 86 -16.85 -9.19 14.40
C ALA A 86 -17.40 -10.61 14.20
N GLU A 87 -16.54 -11.55 13.80
CA GLU A 87 -16.90 -12.96 13.64
C GLU A 87 -17.21 -13.64 14.98
N THR A 88 -16.47 -13.29 16.04
CA THR A 88 -16.63 -13.89 17.37
C THR A 88 -17.72 -13.25 18.21
N ALA A 89 -18.01 -11.96 18.02
CA ALA A 89 -19.07 -11.25 18.75
C ALA A 89 -20.50 -11.69 18.39
N GLY A 90 -20.68 -12.36 17.25
CA GLY A 90 -21.97 -12.91 16.83
C GLY A 90 -22.28 -14.34 17.31
N ARG A 91 -21.39 -14.95 18.10
CA ARG A 91 -21.58 -16.28 18.74
C ARG A 91 -21.98 -16.14 20.20
#